data_AF-A0A3N4MKY3-F1
#
_entry.id   AF-A0A3N4MKY3-F1
#
_cell.length_a   1.000
_cell.length_b   1.000
_cell.length_c   1.000
_cell.angle_alpha   90.00
_cell.angle_beta   90.00
_cell.angle_gamma   90.00
#
_symmetry.space_group_name_H-M   'P 1'
#
loop_
_entity.id
_entity.type
_entity.pdbx_description
1 polymer ?
#
loop_
_entity_poly.entity_id
_entity_poly.type
_entity_poly.pdbx_seq_one_letter_code
_entity_poly.pdbx_strand_id
1 'polypeptide(L)' 'MLDYIYIFLRDNMGVHRYTSIQKWFQEMEYKVMKWPPYSSDLNPIENVWIELRSYFTKSLEDSLI' A
#
# COMPACT_ATOMS: atom_id res chain seq x y z
N MET A 1 -14.37 -25.81 1.69
CA MET A 1 -13.81 -24.57 2.25
C MET A 1 -13.11 -23.88 1.10
N LEU A 2 -13.46 -22.65 0.76
CA LEU A 2 -12.86 -21.98 -0.41
C LEU A 2 -11.39 -21.66 -0.08
N ASP A 3 -10.47 -22.19 -0.88
CA ASP A 3 -9.04 -21.91 -0.76
C ASP A 3 -8.77 -20.48 -1.26
N TYR A 4 -8.93 -19.49 -0.37
CA TYR A 4 -8.60 -18.12 -0.68
C TYR A 4 -7.08 -17.91 -0.66
N ILE A 5 -6.54 -17.42 -1.78
CA ILE A 5 -5.14 -17.02 -1.88
C ILE A 5 -5.03 -15.57 -1.43
N TYR A 6 -4.33 -15.33 -0.32
CA TYR A 6 -3.98 -13.99 0.12
C TYR A 6 -2.72 -13.49 -0.59
N ILE A 7 -2.81 -12.28 -1.14
CA ILE A 7 -1.68 -11.59 -1.78
C ILE A 7 -1.42 -10.29 -1.02
N PHE A 8 -0.20 -10.13 -0.54
CA PHE A 8 0.27 -8.93 0.14
C PHE A 8 0.66 -7.85 -0.88
N LEU A 9 0.00 -6.71 -0.80
CA LEU A 9 0.30 -5.52 -1.61
C LEU A 9 1.15 -4.56 -0.76
N ARG A 10 2.23 -4.05 -1.34
CA ARG A 10 3.15 -3.09 -0.70
C ARG A 10 3.63 -2.08 -1.73
N ASP A 11 3.98 -0.87 -1.30
CA ASP A 11 4.64 0.08 -2.18
C ASP A 11 6.08 -0.40 -2.53
N ASN A 12 6.72 0.25 -3.50
CA ASN A 12 8.10 -0.07 -3.91
C ASN A 12 9.13 0.89 -3.26
N MET A 13 8.91 1.29 -2.01
CA MET A 13 9.88 2.12 -1.29
C MET A 13 11.21 1.37 -1.05
N GLY A 14 12.31 2.11 -0.99
CA GLY A 14 13.64 1.52 -0.81
C GLY A 14 13.79 0.66 0.44
N VAL A 15 13.10 1.04 1.52
CA VAL A 15 13.10 0.29 2.78
C VAL A 15 12.50 -1.11 2.61
N HIS A 16 11.63 -1.33 1.64
CA HIS A 16 11.02 -2.62 1.40
C HIS A 16 11.95 -3.62 0.71
N ARG A 17 13.07 -3.14 0.14
CA ARG A 17 14.06 -3.98 -0.55
C ARG A 17 15.16 -4.50 0.37
N TYR A 18 15.16 -4.15 1.67
CA TYR A 18 16.11 -4.72 2.61
C TYR A 18 15.97 -6.25 2.68
N THR A 19 17.11 -6.94 2.65
CA THR A 19 17.17 -8.40 2.65
C THR A 19 16.48 -9.04 3.85
N SER A 20 16.54 -8.39 5.03
CA SER A 20 15.84 -8.84 6.24
C SER A 20 14.33 -8.90 6.05
N ILE A 21 13.75 -7.87 5.42
CA ILE A 21 12.32 -7.82 5.13
C ILE A 21 11.94 -8.86 4.07
N GLN A 22 12.75 -9.02 3.03
CA GLN A 22 12.52 -10.05 2.01
C GLN A 22 12.53 -11.46 2.60
N LYS A 23 13.48 -11.76 3.50
CA LYS A 23 13.55 -13.04 4.22
C LYS A 23 12.31 -13.27 5.10
N TRP A 24 11.89 -12.27 5.86
CA TRP A 24 10.70 -12.38 6.69
C TRP A 24 9.44 -12.71 5.87
N PHE A 25 9.24 -12.07 4.71
CA PHE A 25 8.11 -12.41 3.83
C PHE A 25 8.17 -13.84 3.28
N GLN A 26 9.37 -14.35 3.00
CA GLN A 26 9.57 -15.73 2.55
C GLN A 26 9.28 -16.73 3.66
N GLU A 27 9.76 -16.46 4.88
CA GLU A 27 9.53 -17.29 6.08
C GLU A 27 8.05 -17.38 6.45
N MET A 28 7.29 -16.31 6.25
CA MET A 28 5.85 -16.25 6.51
C MET A 28 4.99 -16.78 5.36
N GLU A 29 5.61 -17.30 4.29
CA GLU A 29 4.94 -17.85 3.10
C GLU A 29 3.93 -16.89 2.43
N TYR A 30 4.12 -15.59 2.60
CA TYR A 30 3.25 -14.58 1.98
C TYR A 30 3.58 -14.42 0.50
N LYS A 31 2.55 -14.47 -0.34
CA LYS A 31 2.67 -14.04 -1.74
C LYS A 31 2.69 -12.52 -1.80
N VAL A 32 3.79 -11.95 -2.26
CA VAL A 32 3.94 -10.50 -2.41
C VAL A 32 3.75 -10.12 -3.88
N MET A 33 2.86 -9.16 -4.15
CA MET A 33 2.67 -8.61 -5.49
C MET A 33 3.90 -7.80 -5.92
N LYS A 34 4.36 -8.01 -7.16
CA LYS A 34 5.42 -7.21 -7.78
C LYS A 34 4.80 -6.15 -8.67
N TRP A 35 5.04 -4.88 -8.35
CA TRP A 35 4.57 -3.75 -9.13
C TRP A 35 5.59 -3.31 -10.17
N PRO A 36 5.14 -2.78 -11.32
CA PRO A 36 6.00 -2.02 -12.22
C PRO A 36 6.63 -0.82 -11.49
N PRO A 37 7.85 -0.37 -11.87
CA PRO A 37 8.39 0.88 -11.39
C PRO A 37 7.41 2.04 -11.65
N TYR A 38 7.32 3.00 -10.72
CA TYR A 38 6.50 4.22 -10.85
C TYR A 38 4.98 4.02 -11.01
N SER A 39 4.44 2.88 -10.59
CA SER A 39 3.00 2.56 -10.66
C SER A 39 2.23 2.96 -9.39
N SER A 40 2.36 4.24 -9.00
CA SER A 40 1.68 4.79 -7.81
C SER A 40 0.15 4.72 -7.93
N ASP A 41 -0.36 4.86 -9.15
CA ASP A 41 -1.79 4.77 -9.51
C ASP A 41 -2.39 3.39 -9.24
N LEU A 42 -1.59 2.34 -9.34
CA LEU A 42 -2.00 0.96 -9.09
C LEU A 42 -1.96 0.58 -7.61
N ASN A 43 -1.35 1.39 -6.75
CA ASN A 43 -1.19 1.09 -5.33
C ASN A 43 -2.44 1.52 -4.54
N PRO A 44 -3.26 0.59 -4.00
CA PRO A 44 -4.51 0.95 -3.34
C PRO A 44 -4.33 1.89 -2.15
N ILE A 45 -3.19 1.82 -1.45
CA ILE A 45 -2.93 2.71 -0.31
C ILE A 45 -2.78 4.17 -0.74
N GLU A 46 -2.20 4.43 -1.92
CA GLU A 46 -2.05 5.80 -2.45
C GLU A 46 -3.40 6.40 -2.79
N ASN A 47 -4.30 5.60 -3.37
CA ASN A 47 -5.67 6.01 -3.63
C ASN A 47 -6.41 6.34 -2.33
N VAL A 48 -6.23 5.54 -1.27
CA VAL A 48 -6.80 5.84 0.05
C VAL A 48 -6.21 7.13 0.64
N TRP A 49 -4.90 7.37 0.48
CA TRP A 49 -4.27 8.61 0.94
C TRP A 49 -4.81 9.85 0.23
N ILE A 50 -5.11 9.76 -1.06
CA ILE A 50 -5.73 10.85 -1.83
C ILE A 50 -7.12 11.18 -1.26
N GLU A 51 -7.96 10.17 -1.04
CA GLU A 51 -9.30 10.36 -0.47
C GLU A 51 -9.24 10.95 0.94
N LEU A 52 -8.34 10.44 1.79
CA LEU A 52 -8.13 10.98 3.14
C LEU A 52 -7.72 12.45 3.11
N ARG A 53 -6.79 12.81 2.22
CA ARG A 53 -6.35 14.20 2.06
C ARG A 53 -7.51 15.09 1.63
N SER A 54 -8.30 14.66 0.64
CA SER A 54 -9.47 15.39 0.18
C SER A 54 -10.47 15.64 1.31
N TYR A 55 -10.76 14.60 2.10
CA TYR A 55 -11.63 14.70 3.26
C TYR A 55 -11.12 15.72 4.29
N PHE A 56 -9.85 15.66 4.66
CA PHE A 56 -9.27 16.60 5.62
C PHE A 56 -9.23 18.02 5.09
N THR A 57 -8.87 18.23 3.82
CA THR A 57 -8.85 19.56 3.20
C THR A 57 -10.24 20.18 3.22
N LYS A 58 -11.25 19.42 2.79
CA LYS A 58 -12.64 19.88 2.82
C LYS A 58 -13.10 20.20 4.25
N SER A 59 -12.82 19.31 5.20
CA SER A 59 -13.18 19.53 6.60
C SER A 59 -12.53 20.80 7.17
N LEU A 60 -11.29 21.11 6.80
CA LEU A 60 -10.60 22.32 7.24
C LEU A 60 -11.22 23.58 6.61
N GLU A 61 -11.58 23.55 5.33
CA GLU A 61 -12.27 24.65 4.65
C GLU A 61 -13.63 24.94 5.29
N ASP A 62 -14.42 23.89 5.55
CA ASP A 62 -15.72 23.98 6.22
C ASP A 62 -15.60 24.50 7.67
N SER A 63 -14.41 24.36 8.31
CA SER A 63 -14.14 24.84 9.68
C SER A 63 -13.69 26.30 9.75
N LEU A 64 -13.25 26.87 8.63
CA LEU A 64 -12.69 28.22 8.53
C LEU A 64 -13.73 29.26 8.05
N ILE A 65 -14.96 28.81 7.79
CA ILE A 65 -16.15 29.61 7.47
C ILE A 65 -17.10 29.56 8.67
#